data_AF-A0A497AU72-F1
#
_entry.id   AF-A0A497AU72-F1
#
_cell.length_a   1.000
_cell.length_b   1.000
_cell.length_c   1.000
_cell.angle_alpha   90.00
_cell.angle_beta   90.00
_cell.angle_gamma   90.00
#
_symmetry.space_group_name_H-M   'P 1'
#
loop_
_entity.id
_entity.type
_entity.pdbx_description
1 polymer ?
#
loop_
_entity_poly.entity_id
_entity_poly.type
_entity_poly.pdbx_seq_one_letter_code
_entity_poly.pdbx_strand_id
1 'polypeptide(L)'
;MTLPKPNRDQLAFSVATVIVLAVMGALVWGFGRQLALARQMRAEEIRLEQAVAAEQARHDELTAQLEYVKSDEYVEHWARAEAKMAKPGEVVVVLAADTESVAAPQPTPSPEPEARPFWVEWWELAFGAVGQP
;
A
#
# COMPACT_ATOMS: atom_id res chain seq x y z
N MET A 1 -32.50 -48.65 -49.46
CA MET A 1 -32.07 -47.30 -49.07
C MET A 1 -30.88 -46.92 -49.94
N THR A 2 -31.11 -46.19 -51.03
CA THR A 2 -30.05 -45.77 -51.97
C THR A 2 -29.37 -44.52 -51.41
N LEU A 3 -28.08 -44.63 -51.09
CA LEU A 3 -27.29 -43.49 -50.64
C LEU A 3 -27.22 -42.44 -51.77
N PRO A 4 -27.54 -41.16 -51.52
CA PRO A 4 -27.40 -40.10 -52.51
C PRO A 4 -25.93 -39.98 -52.89
N LYS A 5 -25.64 -40.13 -54.19
CA LYS A 5 -24.29 -39.99 -54.75
C LYS A 5 -23.90 -38.50 -54.65
N PRO A 6 -22.86 -38.13 -53.91
CA PRO A 6 -22.48 -36.73 -53.76
C PRO A 6 -22.00 -36.18 -55.11
N ASN A 7 -22.55 -35.03 -55.49
CA ASN A 7 -22.17 -34.33 -56.71
C ASN A 7 -20.76 -33.75 -56.53
N ARG A 8 -19.89 -33.86 -57.56
CA ARG A 8 -18.50 -33.35 -57.51
C ARG A 8 -18.43 -31.88 -57.09
N ASP A 9 -19.43 -31.09 -57.48
CA ASP A 9 -19.50 -29.67 -57.15
C ASP A 9 -19.83 -29.42 -55.67
N GLN A 10 -20.63 -30.28 -55.04
CA GLN A 10 -20.90 -30.22 -53.59
C GLN A 10 -19.65 -30.60 -52.79
N LEU A 11 -18.90 -31.60 -53.25
CA LEU A 11 -17.60 -31.94 -52.64
C LEU A 11 -16.61 -30.80 -52.79
N ALA A 12 -16.49 -30.19 -53.97
CA ALA A 12 -15.62 -29.03 -54.20
C ALA A 12 -15.99 -27.83 -53.31
N PHE A 13 -17.29 -27.52 -53.17
CA PHE A 13 -17.76 -26.43 -52.32
C PHE A 13 -17.51 -26.68 -50.83
N SER A 14 -17.70 -27.94 -50.39
CA SER A 14 -17.41 -28.34 -49.01
C SER A 14 -15.92 -28.22 -48.68
N VAL A 15 -15.04 -28.64 -49.60
CA VAL A 15 -13.59 -28.52 -49.45
C VAL A 15 -13.17 -27.05 -49.41
N ALA A 16 -13.70 -26.22 -50.31
CA ALA A 16 -13.42 -24.79 -50.31
C ALA A 16 -13.84 -24.12 -48.99
N THR A 17 -15.00 -24.50 -48.44
CA THR A 17 -15.49 -23.97 -47.15
C THR A 17 -14.59 -24.38 -45.99
N VAL A 18 -14.13 -25.63 -45.95
CA VAL A 18 -13.18 -26.11 -44.93
C VAL A 18 -11.85 -25.35 -45.01
N ILE A 19 -11.35 -25.09 -46.21
CA ILE A 19 -10.10 -24.32 -46.40
C ILE A 19 -10.28 -22.89 -45.89
N VAL A 20 -11.38 -22.22 -46.23
CA VAL A 20 -11.65 -20.85 -45.75
C VAL A 20 -11.74 -20.80 -44.22
N LEU A 21 -12.44 -21.76 -43.60
CA LEU A 21 -12.52 -21.86 -42.14
C LEU A 21 -11.15 -22.12 -41.50
N ALA A 22 -10.32 -22.96 -42.11
CA ALA A 22 -8.96 -23.22 -41.63
C ALA A 22 -8.08 -21.97 -41.70
N VAL A 23 -8.15 -21.21 -42.80
CA VAL A 23 -7.42 -19.95 -42.96
C VAL A 23 -7.91 -18.90 -41.95
N MET A 24 -9.23 -18.77 -41.77
CA MET A 24 -9.79 -17.89 -40.73
C MET A 24 -9.31 -18.27 -39.33
N GLY A 25 -9.34 -19.56 -38.98
CA GLY A 25 -8.86 -20.04 -37.69
C GLY A 25 -7.38 -19.73 -37.47
N ALA A 26 -6.54 -19.93 -38.51
CA ALA A 26 -5.12 -19.60 -38.45
C ALA A 26 -4.87 -18.09 -38.27
N LEU A 27 -5.64 -17.24 -38.95
CA LEU A 27 -5.55 -15.79 -38.79
C LEU A 27 -5.96 -15.33 -37.40
N VAL A 28 -7.08 -15.82 -36.86
CA VAL A 28 -7.53 -15.50 -35.51
C VAL A 28 -6.51 -15.93 -34.47
N TRP A 29 -5.92 -17.12 -34.63
CA TRP A 29 -4.88 -17.62 -33.73
C TRP A 29 -3.60 -16.76 -33.79
N GLY A 30 -3.14 -16.42 -35.00
CA GLY A 30 -1.95 -15.60 -35.21
C GLY A 30 -2.12 -14.16 -34.70
N PHE A 31 -3.19 -13.49 -35.10
CA PHE A 31 -3.50 -12.13 -34.67
C PHE A 31 -3.82 -12.04 -33.17
N GLY A 32 -4.52 -13.04 -32.61
CA GLY A 32 -4.84 -13.09 -31.18
C GLY A 32 -3.58 -13.10 -30.32
N ARG A 33 -2.58 -13.92 -30.68
CA ARG A 33 -1.31 -13.98 -29.96
C ARG A 33 -0.51 -12.68 -30.09
N GLN A 34 -0.51 -12.07 -31.27
CA GLN A 34 0.23 -10.82 -31.52
C GLN A 34 -0.39 -9.63 -30.80
N LEU A 35 -1.73 -9.54 -30.75
CA LEU A 35 -2.42 -8.54 -29.94
C LEU A 35 -2.18 -8.73 -28.44
N ALA A 36 -2.18 -9.98 -27.97
CA ALA A 36 -1.93 -10.27 -26.56
C ALA A 36 -0.53 -9.83 -26.13
N LEU A 37 0.50 -10.14 -26.94
CA LEU A 37 1.88 -9.69 -26.69
C LEU A 37 2.01 -8.17 -26.70
N ALA A 38 1.41 -7.50 -27.70
CA ALA A 38 1.44 -6.04 -27.76
C ALA A 38 0.76 -5.38 -26.55
N ARG A 39 -0.34 -5.96 -26.04
CA ARG A 39 -1.00 -5.47 -24.82
C ARG A 39 -0.15 -5.69 -23.58
N GLN A 40 0.49 -6.85 -23.46
CA GLN A 40 1.40 -7.14 -22.34
C GLN A 40 2.56 -6.16 -22.30
N MET A 41 3.22 -5.92 -23.44
CA MET A 41 4.33 -4.95 -23.53
C MET A 41 3.90 -3.54 -23.11
N ARG A 42 2.74 -3.07 -23.59
CA ARG A 42 2.21 -1.76 -23.19
C ARG A 42 1.87 -1.68 -21.71
N ALA A 43 1.31 -2.74 -21.13
CA ALA A 43 1.00 -2.78 -19.71
C ALA A 43 2.29 -2.74 -18.86
N GLU A 44 3.33 -3.45 -19.28
CA GLU A 44 4.65 -3.44 -18.64
C GLU A 44 5.30 -2.05 -18.72
N GLU A 45 5.23 -1.40 -19.89
CA GLU A 45 5.73 -0.05 -20.13
C GLU A 45 5.05 0.96 -19.20
N ILE A 46 3.73 0.99 -19.16
CA ILE A 46 2.98 1.87 -18.25
C ILE A 46 3.34 1.60 -16.79
N ARG A 47 3.50 0.33 -16.39
CA ARG A 47 3.89 -0.03 -15.02
C ARG A 47 5.28 0.50 -14.67
N LEU A 48 6.23 0.38 -15.59
CA LEU A 48 7.60 0.87 -15.41
C LEU A 48 7.64 2.40 -15.36
N GLU A 49 6.92 3.07 -16.24
CA GLU A 49 6.80 4.54 -16.25
C GLU A 49 6.24 5.05 -14.92
N GLN A 50 5.19 4.42 -14.40
CA GLN A 50 4.62 4.76 -13.09
C GLN A 50 5.61 4.54 -11.95
N ALA A 51 6.36 3.44 -11.98
CA ALA A 51 7.37 3.16 -10.96
C ALA A 51 8.50 4.21 -10.99
N VAL A 52 8.97 4.58 -12.17
CA VAL A 52 9.99 5.63 -12.35
C VAL A 52 9.46 6.99 -11.87
N ALA A 53 8.24 7.36 -12.25
CA ALA A 53 7.65 8.62 -11.83
C ALA A 53 7.49 8.71 -10.29
N ALA A 54 7.07 7.62 -9.65
CA ALA A 54 6.95 7.55 -8.20
C ALA A 54 8.31 7.68 -7.50
N GLU A 55 9.35 7.02 -8.03
CA GLU A 55 10.69 7.09 -7.46
C GLU A 55 11.33 8.46 -7.67
N GLN A 56 11.10 9.08 -8.83
CA GLN A 56 11.55 10.44 -9.09
C GLN A 56 10.90 11.44 -8.14
N ALA A 57 9.58 11.33 -7.91
CA ALA A 57 8.88 12.20 -6.96
C ALA A 57 9.44 12.06 -5.53
N ARG A 58 9.76 10.84 -5.10
CA ARG A 58 10.42 10.60 -3.81
C ARG A 58 11.82 11.20 -3.77
N HIS A 59 12.60 11.03 -4.83
CA HIS A 59 13.93 11.60 -4.92
C HIS A 59 13.88 13.13 -4.80
N ASP A 60 12.95 13.78 -5.49
CA ASP A 60 12.79 15.23 -5.46
C ASP A 60 12.35 15.71 -4.07
N GLU A 61 11.41 15.00 -3.43
CA GLU A 61 10.99 15.27 -2.05
C GLU A 61 12.16 15.17 -1.06
N LEU A 62 12.92 14.07 -1.12
CA LEU A 62 14.08 13.87 -0.27
C LEU A 62 15.17 14.92 -0.52
N THR A 63 15.36 15.32 -1.77
CA THR A 63 16.32 16.36 -2.14
C THR A 63 15.90 17.70 -1.54
N ALA A 64 14.62 18.06 -1.62
CA ALA A 64 14.10 19.29 -1.02
C ALA A 64 14.24 19.28 0.52
N GLN A 65 13.95 18.15 1.17
CA GLN A 65 14.18 18.00 2.62
C GLN A 65 15.66 18.16 2.99
N LEU A 66 16.55 17.58 2.19
CA LEU A 66 17.99 17.66 2.39
C LEU A 66 18.50 19.10 2.23
N GLU A 67 18.00 19.86 1.26
CA GLU A 67 18.29 21.29 1.11
C GLU A 67 17.78 22.10 2.30
N TYR A 68 16.55 21.85 2.75
CA TYR A 68 15.98 22.52 3.92
C TYR A 68 16.80 22.28 5.19
N VAL A 69 17.16 21.02 5.48
CA VAL A 69 17.96 20.67 6.67
C VAL A 69 19.37 21.28 6.63
N LYS A 70 19.90 21.55 5.43
CA LYS A 70 21.20 22.24 5.27
C LYS A 70 21.10 23.77 5.39
N SER A 71 19.91 24.34 5.39
CA SER A 71 19.72 25.79 5.42
C SER A 71 19.96 26.37 6.82
N ASP A 72 20.37 27.64 6.87
CA ASP A 72 20.53 28.38 8.12
C ASP A 72 19.21 28.52 8.89
N GLU A 73 18.07 28.53 8.19
CA GLU A 73 16.74 28.57 8.79
C GLU A 73 16.50 27.34 9.67
N TYR A 74 16.85 26.14 9.17
CA TYR A 74 16.76 24.91 9.95
C TYR A 74 17.69 24.93 11.15
N VAL A 75 18.91 25.46 11.01
CA VAL A 75 19.86 25.61 12.12
C VAL A 75 19.27 26.53 13.20
N GLU A 76 18.68 27.66 12.82
CA GLU A 76 18.04 28.59 13.74
C GLU A 76 16.80 27.98 14.43
N HIS A 77 15.98 27.24 13.67
CA HIS A 77 14.84 26.51 14.20
C HIS A 77 15.27 25.46 15.24
N TRP A 78 16.23 24.60 14.89
CA TRP A 78 16.76 23.57 15.79
C TRP A 78 17.44 24.18 17.02
N ALA A 79 18.19 25.27 16.85
CA ALA A 79 18.82 25.99 17.95
C ALA A 79 17.79 26.48 18.97
N ARG A 80 16.65 27.02 18.53
CA ARG A 80 15.58 27.49 19.42
C ARG A 80 14.73 26.35 20.00
N ALA A 81 14.33 25.40 19.15
CA ALA A 81 13.36 24.36 19.51
C ALA A 81 13.99 23.27 20.39
N GLU A 82 15.09 22.67 19.93
CA GLU A 82 15.78 21.57 20.61
C GLU A 82 16.86 22.07 21.56
N ALA A 83 17.76 22.95 21.10
CA ALA A 83 18.92 23.35 21.89
C ALA A 83 18.61 24.46 22.92
N LYS A 84 17.41 25.05 22.88
CA LYS A 84 16.99 26.20 23.71
C LYS A 84 18.00 27.35 23.70
N MET A 85 18.72 27.52 22.60
CA MET A 85 19.67 28.58 22.37
C MET A 85 18.95 29.82 21.85
N ALA A 86 19.43 31.00 22.24
CA ALA A 86 18.97 32.29 21.74
C ALA A 86 20.13 33.09 21.17
N LYS A 87 19.86 34.05 20.28
CA LYS A 87 20.91 34.90 19.70
C LYS A 87 21.54 35.78 20.79
N PRO A 88 22.78 36.26 20.58
CA PRO A 88 23.41 37.19 21.52
C PRO A 88 22.52 38.42 21.76
N GLY A 89 22.07 38.62 23.01
CA GLY A 89 21.16 39.72 23.40
C GLY A 89 19.69 39.35 23.54
N GLU A 90 19.29 38.12 23.19
CA GLU A 90 17.94 37.58 23.41
C GLU A 90 17.85 36.84 24.76
N VAL A 91 16.67 36.85 25.41
CA VAL A 91 16.41 36.16 26.68
C VAL A 91 15.47 34.97 26.44
N VAL A 92 15.93 33.76 26.77
CA VAL A 92 15.10 32.54 26.70
C VAL A 92 14.11 32.56 27.87
N VAL A 93 12.82 32.75 27.58
CA VAL A 93 11.75 32.64 28.57
C VAL A 93 11.24 31.20 28.55
N VAL A 94 11.60 30.43 29.57
CA VAL A 94 10.94 29.15 29.85
C VAL A 94 9.73 29.46 30.70
N LEU A 95 8.53 29.23 30.17
CA LEU A 95 7.35 29.15 31.04
C LEU A 95 7.59 27.96 31.96
N ALA A 96 7.97 28.23 33.21
CA ALA A 96 7.67 27.28 34.27
C ALA A 96 6.16 27.12 34.17
N ALA A 97 5.69 25.95 33.71
CA ALA A 97 4.32 25.58 33.97
C ALA A 97 4.18 25.80 35.47
N ASP A 98 3.34 26.77 35.85
CA ASP A 98 3.01 26.96 37.25
C ASP A 98 2.61 25.57 37.70
N THR A 99 3.49 24.95 38.48
CA THR A 99 3.08 23.89 39.36
C THR A 99 2.25 24.66 40.37
N GLU A 100 1.02 25.01 39.97
CA GLU A 100 -0.09 24.89 40.88
C GLU A 100 0.19 23.56 41.55
N SER A 101 0.61 23.67 42.80
CA SER A 101 0.55 22.59 43.74
C SER A 101 -0.94 22.25 43.79
N VAL A 102 -1.39 21.51 42.78
CA VAL A 102 -2.50 20.62 42.89
C VAL A 102 -2.01 19.71 43.99
N ALA A 103 -2.40 20.04 45.23
CA ALA A 103 -2.32 19.12 46.33
C ALA A 103 -2.82 17.81 45.75
N ALA A 104 -1.90 16.86 45.59
CA ALA A 104 -2.22 15.58 44.98
C ALA A 104 -3.49 15.10 45.70
N PRO A 105 -4.59 14.78 44.99
CA PRO A 105 -5.75 14.23 45.66
C PRO A 105 -5.23 13.08 46.49
N GLN A 106 -5.39 13.15 47.82
CA GLN A 106 -5.04 12.04 48.68
C GLN A 106 -5.67 10.81 48.03
N PRO A 107 -4.90 9.74 47.75
CA PRO A 107 -5.49 8.56 47.16
C PRO A 107 -6.56 8.10 48.13
N THR A 108 -7.82 8.24 47.71
CA THR A 108 -8.90 7.44 48.29
C THR A 108 -8.43 6.01 48.14
N PRO A 109 -8.45 5.17 49.20
CA PRO A 109 -8.06 3.78 49.06
C PRO A 109 -8.96 3.17 47.99
N SER A 110 -8.40 3.03 46.78
CA SER A 110 -8.98 2.21 45.74
C SER A 110 -9.02 0.80 46.33
N PRO A 111 -10.15 0.09 46.28
CA PRO A 111 -10.18 -1.29 46.71
C PRO A 111 -9.04 -2.01 45.99
N GLU A 112 -8.13 -2.56 46.78
CA GLU A 112 -7.00 -3.34 46.31
C GLU A 112 -7.58 -4.44 45.42
N PRO A 113 -7.23 -4.51 44.12
CA PRO A 113 -7.72 -5.57 43.27
C PRO A 113 -7.26 -6.88 43.89
N GLU A 114 -8.19 -7.71 44.36
CA GLU A 114 -7.87 -9.05 44.84
C GLU A 114 -7.01 -9.72 43.76
N ALA A 115 -5.77 -10.05 44.14
CA ALA A 115 -4.80 -10.66 43.24
C ALA A 115 -5.37 -11.99 42.77
N ARG A 116 -5.94 -11.98 41.56
CA ARG A 116 -6.53 -13.18 40.98
C ARG A 116 -5.42 -14.20 40.81
N PRO A 117 -5.62 -15.46 41.20
CA PRO A 117 -4.63 -16.50 40.95
C PRO A 117 -4.35 -16.60 39.45
N PHE A 118 -3.08 -16.62 39.07
CA PHE A 118 -2.65 -16.67 37.66
C PHE A 118 -3.37 -17.75 36.83
N TRP A 119 -3.73 -18.89 37.43
CA TRP A 119 -4.43 -19.97 36.73
C TRP A 119 -5.79 -19.54 36.15
N VAL A 120 -6.47 -18.58 36.79
CA VAL A 120 -7.77 -18.04 36.33
C VAL A 120 -7.59 -17.33 34.99
N GLU A 121 -6.50 -16.60 34.82
CA GLU A 121 -6.17 -15.92 33.55
C GLU A 121 -5.87 -16.93 32.44
N TRP A 122 -5.12 -17.99 32.76
CA TRP A 122 -4.83 -19.07 31.81
C TRP A 122 -6.10 -19.83 31.37
N TRP A 123 -7.04 -20.01 32.29
CA TRP A 123 -8.30 -20.67 32.00
C TRP A 123 -9.20 -19.84 31.08
N GLU A 124 -9.33 -18.53 31.36
CA GLU A 124 -10.04 -17.57 30.50
C GLU A 124 -9.46 -17.51 29.08
N LEU A 125 -8.13 -17.60 28.95
CA LEU A 125 -7.44 -17.62 27.65
C LEU A 125 -7.72 -18.91 26.86
N ALA A 126 -7.85 -20.04 27.56
CA ALA A 126 -8.09 -21.34 26.94
C ALA A 126 -9.56 -21.56 26.53
N PHE A 127 -10.52 -20.98 27.27
CA PHE A 127 -11.95 -21.26 27.09
C PHE A 127 -12.81 -20.02 26.77
N GLY A 128 -12.24 -18.82 26.76
CA GLY A 128 -12.94 -17.55 26.56
C GLY A 128 -13.70 -17.10 27.83
N ALA A 129 -13.82 -15.78 28.02
CA ALA A 129 -14.39 -15.18 29.22
C ALA A 129 -15.77 -15.74 29.59
N VAL A 130 -15.84 -16.50 30.68
CA VAL A 130 -17.10 -17.04 31.20
C VAL A 130 -17.71 -16.00 32.12
N GLY A 131 -18.51 -15.11 31.51
CA GLY A 131 -19.61 -14.38 32.14
C GLY A 131 -19.33 -13.64 33.45
N GLN A 132 -19.14 -12.32 33.35
CA GLN A 132 -19.72 -11.43 34.35
C GLN A 132 -21.25 -11.47 34.22
N PRO A 133 -22.02 -11.66 35.31
CA PRO A 133 -23.37 -11.10 35.38
C PRO A 133 -23.33 -9.57 35.46
#